data_AF-A0A5K0ZCV5-F1
#
_entry.id   AF-A0A5K0ZCV5-F1
#
_cell.length_a   1.000
_cell.length_b   1.000
_cell.length_c   1.000
_cell.angle_alpha   90.00
_cell.angle_beta   90.00
_cell.angle_gamma   90.00
#
_symmetry.space_group_name_H-M   'P 1'
#
loop_
_entity.id
_entity.type
_entity.pdbx_description
1 polymer ?
#
loop_
_entity_poly.entity_id
_entity_poly.type
_entity_poly.pdbx_seq_one_letter_code
_entity_poly.pdbx_strand_id
1 'polypeptide(L)' 'YQAADLVKLDILLNGQPVDAMATIVHNLKAQRVGRELVEKLKKFID' A
#
# COMPACT_ATOMS: atom_id res chain seq x y z
N TYR A 1 7.46 -1.96 -23.08
CA TYR A 1 7.37 -1.02 -21.95
C TYR A 1 6.57 0.20 -22.37
N GLN A 2 5.69 0.71 -21.50
CA GLN A 2 4.86 1.88 -21.75
C GLN A 2 4.87 2.77 -20.51
N ALA A 3 4.77 4.09 -20.72
CA ALA A 3 4.66 5.04 -19.61
C ALA A 3 3.34 4.81 -18.87
N ALA A 4 3.40 4.87 -17.53
CA ALA A 4 2.24 4.76 -16.66
C ALA A 4 2.45 5.65 -15.42
N ASP A 5 1.36 6.18 -14.87
CA ASP A 5 1.39 7.00 -13.66
C ASP A 5 1.45 6.12 -12.41
N LEU A 6 2.68 5.72 -12.04
CA LEU A 6 2.97 4.82 -10.94
C LEU A 6 3.46 5.57 -9.71
N VAL A 7 2.98 5.13 -8.53
CA VAL A 7 3.38 5.66 -7.23
C VAL A 7 3.79 4.52 -6.30
N LYS A 8 4.74 4.80 -5.40
CA LYS A 8 5.08 3.90 -4.30
C LYS A 8 4.04 4.07 -3.19
N LEU A 9 3.43 2.97 -2.78
CA LEU A 9 2.52 2.90 -1.65
C LEU A 9 3.24 2.23 -0.48
N ASP A 10 3.41 2.99 0.60
CA ASP A 10 4.00 2.53 1.85
C ASP A 10 2.91 2.43 2.94
N ILE A 11 3.03 1.43 3.81
CA ILE A 11 2.19 1.27 5.00
C ILE A 11 3.04 1.49 6.24
N LEU A 12 2.52 2.29 7.16
CA LEU A 12 3.18 2.60 8.42
C LEU A 12 2.40 1.93 9.56
N LEU A 13 3.11 1.21 10.42
CA LEU A 13 2.59 0.67 11.67
C LEU A 13 3.28 1.40 12.83
N ASN A 14 2.51 2.03 13.72
CA ASN A 14 3.05 2.87 14.79
C ASN A 14 4.06 3.94 14.29
N GLY A 15 3.80 4.50 13.10
CA GLY A 15 4.66 5.49 12.46
C GLY A 15 5.94 4.95 11.84
N GLN A 16 6.18 3.63 11.90
CA GLN A 16 7.32 2.97 11.25
C GLN A 16 6.87 2.29 9.95
N PRO A 17 7.57 2.48 8.83
CA PRO A 17 7.25 1.81 7.58
C PRO A 17 7.44 0.30 7.71
N VAL A 18 6.53 -0.47 7.12
CA VAL A 18 6.62 -1.93 7.05
C VAL A 18 7.15 -2.30 5.67
N ASP A 19 8.45 -2.58 5.58
CA ASP A 19 9.14 -2.85 4.30
C ASP A 19 8.53 -4.01 3.51
N ALA A 20 7.97 -5.01 4.19
CA ALA A 20 7.33 -6.16 3.56
C ALA A 20 6.02 -5.83 2.81
N MET A 21 5.47 -4.61 2.98
CA MET A 21 4.19 -4.21 2.39
C MET A 21 4.28 -3.06 1.39
N ALA A 22 5.48 -2.58 1.08
CA ALA A 22 5.66 -1.56 0.05
C ALA A 22 5.27 -2.11 -1.34
N THR A 23 4.43 -1.39 -2.09
CA THR A 23 3.98 -1.83 -3.42
C THR A 23 3.92 -0.65 -4.39
N ILE A 24 4.33 -0.87 -5.65
CA ILE A 24 4.14 0.11 -6.73
C ILE A 24 2.76 -0.09 -7.36
N VAL A 25 1.96 0.96 -7.39
CA VAL A 25 0.58 0.93 -7.92
C VAL A 25 0.31 2.13 -8.82
N HIS A 26 -0.70 2.02 -9.69
CA HIS A 26 -1.15 3.20 -10.43
C HIS A 26 -1.76 4.22 -9.47
N ASN A 27 -1.44 5.49 -9.64
CA ASN A 27 -1.87 6.59 -8.77
C ASN A 27 -3.38 6.59 -8.48
N LEU A 28 -4.20 6.54 -9.54
CA LEU A 28 -5.67 6.42 -9.45
C LEU A 28 -6.18 5.22 -8.61
N LYS A 29 -5.37 4.16 -8.45
CA LYS A 29 -5.73 2.97 -7.66
C LYS A 29 -5.15 3.00 -6.24
N ALA A 30 -4.22 3.92 -5.94
CA ALA A 30 -3.45 3.91 -4.71
C ALA A 30 -4.33 3.93 -3.46
N GLN A 31 -5.36 4.80 -3.43
CA GLN A 31 -6.25 4.92 -2.27
C GLN A 31 -7.06 3.63 -2.01
N ARG A 32 -7.62 3.01 -3.05
CA ARG A 32 -8.38 1.76 -2.91
C ARG A 32 -7.49 0.61 -2.45
N VAL A 33 -6.32 0.44 -3.09
CA VAL A 33 -5.38 -0.64 -2.76
C VAL A 33 -4.83 -0.48 -1.34
N GLY A 34 -4.46 0.75 -0.95
CA GLY A 34 -3.99 1.04 0.41
C GLY A 34 -5.03 0.68 1.46
N ARG A 35 -6.30 1.04 1.23
CA ARG A 35 -7.39 0.66 2.14
C ARG A 35 -7.54 -0.86 2.24
N GLU A 36 -7.55 -1.58 1.12
CA GLU A 36 -7.64 -3.04 1.13
C GLU A 36 -6.47 -3.71 1.88
N LEU A 37 -5.26 -3.17 1.74
CA LEU A 37 -4.08 -3.68 2.45
C LEU A 37 -4.17 -3.44 3.97
N VAL A 38 -4.60 -2.26 4.40
CA VAL A 38 -4.78 -1.95 5.83
C VAL A 38 -5.90 -2.80 6.45
N GLU A 39 -7.02 -2.98 5.76
CA GLU A 39 -8.12 -3.85 6.23
C GLU A 39 -7.67 -5.31 6.38
N LYS A 40 -6.83 -5.80 5.46
CA LYS A 40 -6.22 -7.14 5.59
C LYS A 40 -5.26 -7.19 6.78
N LEU A 41 -4.36 -6.21 6.91
CA LEU A 41 -3.39 -6.14 8.00
C LEU A 41 -4.07 -6.17 9.37
N LYS A 42 -5.16 -5.41 9.53
CA LYS A 42 -5.96 -5.39 10.77
C LYS A 42 -6.44 -6.79 11.17
N LYS A 43 -6.89 -7.61 10.22
CA LYS A 43 -7.35 -9.00 10.47
C LYS A 43 -6.26 -9.96 10.94
N PHE A 44 -4.98 -9.65 10.71
CA PHE A 44 -3.86 -10.49 11.14
C PHE A 44 -3.27 -10.06 12.49
N ILE A 45 -3.64 -8.87 12.98
CA ILE A 45 -3.18 -8.35 14.27
C ILE A 45 -4.18 -8.66 15.39
N ASP A 46 -5.43 -8.99 15.05
CA ASP A 46 -6.48 -9.48 15.97
C ASP A 46 -6.33 -10.97 16.32
#